data_AF-A0A834XZV7-F1
#
_entry.id   AF-A0A834XZV7-F1
#
_cell.length_a   1.000
_cell.length_b   1.000
_cell.length_c   1.000
_cell.angle_alpha   90.00
_cell.angle_beta   90.00
_cell.angle_gamma   90.00
#
_symmetry.space_group_name_H-M   'P 1'
#
loop_
_entity.id
_entity.type
_entity.pdbx_description
1 polymer ?
#
loop_
_entity_poly.entity_id
_entity_poly.type
_entity_poly.pdbx_seq_one_letter_code
_entity_poly.pdbx_strand_id
1 'polypeptide(L)'
;MNDYSRKSIVLLLTSKFHEMNNTNEQSILILNALIVRDEKLTISFIEKLRILSIDPNNIDALKAEIIVKLCKYNDFISACKSIHTLFKNLQRYENKNIEIFIINIKLLITSKDNSCLLELSKICEKIIQNDTNISEPIIQLGNIFLLLKNCNEAEHCYKNAIKSDNRSLIMMGLAYCQFMEKTPGSSDIAN
;
A
#
# COMPACT_ATOMS: atom_id res chain seq x y z
N MET A 1 0.97 22.01 1.92
CA MET A 1 1.81 20.94 2.51
C MET A 1 3.23 21.46 2.63
N ASN A 2 3.78 21.55 3.84
CA ASN A 2 5.14 22.05 4.09
C ASN A 2 6.20 21.09 3.52
N ASP A 3 7.24 21.63 2.88
CA ASP A 3 8.37 20.88 2.29
C ASP A 3 9.08 19.95 3.29
N TYR A 4 9.01 20.26 4.58
CA TYR A 4 9.52 19.43 5.66
C TYR A 4 8.80 18.07 5.75
N SER A 5 7.48 18.04 5.57
CA SER A 5 6.71 16.80 5.60
C SER A 5 7.06 15.88 4.43
N ARG A 6 7.37 16.44 3.26
CA ARG A 6 7.80 15.66 2.09
C ARG A 6 9.16 14.99 2.33
N LYS A 7 10.12 15.71 2.92
CA LYS A 7 11.45 15.15 3.22
C LYS A 7 11.39 14.00 4.22
N SER A 8 10.58 14.12 5.27
CA SER A 8 10.41 13.05 6.27
C SER A 8 9.67 11.84 5.70
N ILE A 9 8.67 12.04 4.83
CA ILE A 9 8.00 10.95 4.10
C ILE A 9 8.99 10.23 3.17
N VAL A 10 9.83 10.96 2.45
CA VAL A 10 10.85 10.38 1.57
C VAL A 10 11.85 9.55 2.37
N LEU A 11 12.31 10.04 3.53
CA LEU A 11 13.22 9.29 4.42
C LEU A 11 12.55 8.01 4.97
N LEU A 12 11.27 8.07 5.31
CA LEU A 12 10.51 6.90 5.79
C LEU A 12 10.29 5.85 4.68
N LEU A 13 10.01 6.31 3.46
CA LEU A 13 9.91 5.45 2.29
C LEU A 13 11.26 4.81 1.94
N THR A 14 12.35 5.57 2.12
CA THR A 14 13.72 5.10 1.87
C THR A 14 14.14 4.07 2.93
N SER A 15 13.80 4.25 4.21
CA SER A 15 14.08 3.23 5.23
C SER A 15 13.30 1.94 4.96
N LYS A 16 12.01 2.05 4.58
CA LYS A 16 11.17 0.92 4.20
C LYS A 16 11.73 0.16 2.98
N PHE A 17 12.28 0.88 2.01
CA PHE A 17 12.96 0.29 0.85
C PHE A 17 14.20 -0.52 1.25
N HIS A 18 15.04 0.01 2.14
CA HIS A 18 16.22 -0.71 2.65
C HIS A 18 15.87 -1.91 3.54
N GLU A 19 14.78 -1.83 4.29
CA GLU A 19 14.21 -2.95 5.06
C GLU A 19 13.71 -4.07 4.13
N MET A 20 13.05 -3.71 3.03
CA MET A 20 12.57 -4.69 2.03
C MET A 20 13.70 -5.41 1.28
N ASN A 21 14.88 -4.79 1.19
CA ASN A 21 16.06 -5.36 0.53
C ASN A 21 17.02 -6.10 1.48
N ASN A 22 16.58 -6.41 2.72
CA ASN A 22 17.39 -7.03 3.79
C ASN A 22 18.66 -6.25 4.19
N THR A 23 18.77 -4.99 3.78
CA THR A 23 19.84 -4.06 4.18
C THR A 23 19.48 -3.38 5.49
N ASN A 24 19.39 -4.17 6.55
CA ASN A 24 18.81 -3.77 7.84
C ASN A 24 19.62 -2.66 8.53
N GLU A 25 20.95 -2.64 8.39
CA GLU A 25 21.79 -1.59 8.98
C GLU A 25 21.48 -0.20 8.42
N GLN A 26 21.22 -0.10 7.11
CA GLN A 26 20.92 1.17 6.45
C GLN A 26 19.52 1.66 6.81
N SER A 27 18.55 0.75 6.93
CA SER A 27 17.22 1.08 7.44
C SER A 27 17.27 1.60 8.88
N ILE A 28 18.02 0.95 9.75
CA ILE A 28 18.20 1.36 11.16
C ILE A 28 18.88 2.73 11.26
N LEU A 29 19.91 3.00 10.45
CA LEU A 29 20.57 4.30 10.43
C LEU A 29 19.64 5.44 9.97
N ILE A 30 18.81 5.19 8.95
CA ILE A 30 17.84 6.18 8.45
C ILE A 30 16.71 6.40 9.46
N LEU A 31 16.22 5.34 10.11
CA LEU A 31 15.23 5.41 11.18
C LEU A 31 15.77 6.14 12.42
N ASN A 32 17.01 5.87 12.82
CA ASN A 32 17.67 6.58 13.92
C ASN A 32 17.89 8.06 13.58
N ALA A 33 18.26 8.39 12.34
CA ALA A 33 18.36 9.77 11.89
C ALA A 33 17.01 10.50 11.88
N LEU A 34 15.91 9.80 11.56
CA LEU A 34 14.54 10.31 11.65
C LEU A 34 14.10 10.54 13.10
N ILE A 35 14.36 9.59 14.00
CA ILE A 35 14.01 9.68 15.43
C ILE A 35 14.78 10.83 16.10
N VAL A 36 16.08 10.97 15.80
CA VAL A 36 16.93 12.00 16.41
C VAL A 36 16.65 13.39 15.83
N ARG A 37 16.24 13.50 14.56
CA ARG A 37 15.98 14.81 13.92
C ARG A 37 14.52 15.29 14.02
N ASP A 38 13.57 14.40 14.26
CA ASP A 38 12.14 14.68 14.06
C ASP A 38 11.28 14.22 15.25
N GLU A 39 11.57 14.74 16.45
CA GLU A 39 10.72 14.60 17.65
C GLU A 39 9.26 15.01 17.39
N LYS A 40 9.06 15.96 16.45
CA LYS A 40 7.73 16.41 15.99
C LYS A 40 6.93 15.35 15.24
N LEU A 41 7.57 14.37 14.61
CA LEU A 41 6.87 13.33 13.85
C LEU A 41 6.18 12.33 14.79
N THR A 42 6.86 11.99 15.89
CA THR A 42 6.33 11.18 17.00
C THR A 42 5.19 11.92 17.70
N ILE A 43 5.34 13.23 17.93
CA ILE A 43 4.28 14.09 18.49
C ILE A 43 3.07 14.16 17.55
N SER A 44 3.27 14.35 16.24
CA SER A 44 2.20 14.39 15.25
C SER A 44 1.43 13.06 15.15
N PHE A 45 2.11 11.92 15.32
CA PHE A 45 1.47 10.61 15.38
C PHE A 45 0.63 10.43 16.65
N ILE A 46 1.16 10.83 17.82
CA ILE A 46 0.45 10.75 19.10
C ILE A 46 -0.77 11.69 19.10
N GLU A 47 -0.64 12.90 18.54
CA GLU A 47 -1.75 13.83 18.38
C GLU A 47 -2.83 13.27 17.44
N LYS A 48 -2.46 12.66 16.31
CA LYS A 48 -3.42 11.99 15.42
C LYS A 48 -4.15 10.82 16.09
N LEU A 49 -3.46 10.04 16.93
CA LEU A 49 -4.10 8.98 17.72
C LEU A 49 -5.02 9.54 18.82
N ARG A 50 -4.71 10.71 19.41
CA ARG A 50 -5.64 11.43 20.31
C ARG A 50 -6.86 11.96 19.57
N ILE A 51 -6.71 12.42 18.33
CA ILE A 51 -7.83 12.87 17.49
C ILE A 51 -8.81 11.72 17.23
N LEU A 52 -8.35 10.48 17.07
CA LEU A 52 -9.24 9.30 16.95
C LEU A 52 -10.19 9.12 18.14
N SER A 53 -9.75 9.48 19.35
CA SER A 53 -10.60 9.43 20.55
C SER A 53 -11.68 10.53 20.59
N ILE A 54 -11.49 11.59 19.80
CA ILE A 54 -12.38 12.76 19.72
C ILE A 54 -13.28 12.66 18.48
N ASP A 55 -12.72 12.24 17.35
CA ASP A 55 -13.40 11.99 16.09
C ASP A 55 -12.92 10.64 15.50
N PRO A 56 -13.70 9.56 15.68
CA PRO A 56 -13.35 8.23 15.19
C PRO A 56 -13.42 8.11 13.65
N ASN A 57 -13.97 9.12 12.96
CA ASN A 57 -14.12 9.11 11.51
C ASN A 57 -13.06 9.96 10.78
N ASN A 58 -12.12 10.55 11.51
CA ASN A 58 -11.08 11.36 10.91
C ASN A 58 -10.17 10.51 10.00
N ILE A 59 -10.11 10.88 8.72
CA ILE A 59 -9.38 10.15 7.67
C ILE A 59 -7.88 10.05 7.99
N ASP A 60 -7.26 11.14 8.44
CA ASP A 60 -5.82 11.16 8.72
C ASP A 60 -5.44 10.40 10.00
N ALA A 61 -6.33 10.43 10.99
CA ALA A 61 -6.18 9.65 12.21
C ALA A 61 -6.30 8.14 11.93
N LEU A 62 -7.31 7.74 11.15
CA LEU A 62 -7.50 6.34 10.71
C LEU A 62 -6.29 5.81 9.93
N LYS A 63 -5.71 6.60 9.02
CA LYS A 63 -4.47 6.21 8.32
C LYS A 63 -3.33 5.95 9.30
N ALA A 64 -3.13 6.83 10.27
CA ALA A 64 -2.09 6.67 11.28
C ALA A 64 -2.31 5.39 12.10
N GLU A 65 -3.55 5.15 12.56
CA GLU A 65 -3.90 3.93 13.31
C GLU A 65 -3.60 2.65 12.52
N ILE A 66 -3.99 2.59 11.24
CA ILE A 66 -3.74 1.43 10.39
C ILE A 66 -2.24 1.17 10.26
N ILE A 67 -1.44 2.21 10.03
CA ILE A 67 0.02 2.07 9.93
C ILE A 67 0.62 1.54 11.23
N VAL A 68 0.19 2.05 12.40
CA VAL A 68 0.67 1.54 13.69
C VAL A 68 0.28 0.08 13.89
N LYS A 69 -0.98 -0.29 13.62
CA LYS A 69 -1.45 -1.67 13.76
C LYS A 69 -0.67 -2.64 12.87
N LEU A 70 -0.42 -2.26 11.63
CA LEU A 70 0.31 -3.07 10.65
C LEU A 70 1.81 -3.17 10.96
N CYS A 71 2.46 -2.07 11.35
CA CYS A 71 3.92 -2.02 11.47
C CYS A 71 4.43 -2.29 12.88
N LYS A 72 3.67 -1.91 13.92
CA LYS A 72 4.12 -2.01 15.32
C LYS A 72 3.55 -3.22 16.04
N TYR A 73 2.27 -3.51 15.81
CA TYR A 73 1.56 -4.57 16.53
C TYR A 73 1.37 -5.85 15.72
N ASN A 74 1.64 -5.83 14.41
CA ASN A 74 1.32 -6.90 13.46
C ASN A 74 -0.13 -7.43 13.62
N ASP A 75 -1.04 -6.56 14.03
CA ASP A 75 -2.45 -6.90 14.23
C ASP A 75 -3.21 -6.63 12.94
N PHE A 76 -3.10 -7.58 12.02
CA PHE A 76 -3.72 -7.51 10.70
C PHE A 76 -5.24 -7.53 10.78
N ILE A 77 -5.82 -8.23 11.78
CA ILE A 77 -7.27 -8.35 11.93
C ILE A 77 -7.88 -6.99 12.28
N SER A 78 -7.32 -6.28 13.27
CA SER A 78 -7.83 -4.95 13.62
C SER A 78 -7.46 -3.90 12.57
N ALA A 79 -6.33 -4.06 11.88
CA ALA A 79 -5.94 -3.20 10.77
C ALA A 79 -6.94 -3.30 9.61
N CYS A 80 -7.31 -4.50 9.17
CA CYS A 80 -8.30 -4.69 8.11
C CYS A 80 -9.66 -4.04 8.47
N LYS A 81 -10.13 -4.16 9.73
CA LYS A 81 -11.33 -3.42 10.18
C LYS A 81 -11.19 -1.91 10.08
N SER A 82 -10.03 -1.36 10.44
CA SER A 82 -9.74 0.08 10.28
C SER A 82 -9.64 0.47 8.79
N ILE A 83 -9.09 -0.39 7.93
CA ILE A 83 -9.05 -0.21 6.46
C ILE A 83 -10.48 -0.11 5.91
N HIS A 84 -11.35 -1.05 6.29
CA HIS A 84 -12.76 -1.02 5.90
C HIS A 84 -13.41 0.33 6.26
N THR A 85 -13.16 0.79 7.47
CA THR A 85 -13.72 2.04 8.00
C THR A 85 -13.16 3.26 7.25
N LEU A 86 -11.86 3.27 6.96
CA LEU A 86 -11.22 4.32 6.17
C LEU A 86 -11.87 4.45 4.79
N PHE A 87 -12.00 3.35 4.05
CA PHE A 87 -12.57 3.39 2.70
C PHE A 87 -14.07 3.71 2.68
N LYS A 88 -14.82 3.27 3.71
CA LYS A 88 -16.21 3.70 3.91
C LYS A 88 -16.32 5.21 4.15
N ASN A 89 -15.39 5.80 4.89
CA ASN A 89 -15.35 7.24 5.13
C ASN A 89 -14.90 8.00 3.88
N LEU A 90 -13.89 7.51 3.15
CA LEU A 90 -13.50 8.07 1.85
C LEU A 90 -14.66 8.06 0.86
N GLN A 91 -15.46 6.99 0.82
CA GLN A 91 -16.65 6.94 -0.03
C GLN A 91 -17.75 7.92 0.42
N ARG A 92 -17.80 8.31 1.69
CA ARG A 92 -18.77 9.31 2.18
C ARG A 92 -18.34 10.74 1.89
N TYR A 93 -17.06 11.04 2.07
CA TYR A 93 -16.55 12.42 1.99
C TYR A 93 -15.96 12.77 0.62
N GLU A 94 -15.37 11.81 -0.09
CA GLU A 94 -14.55 12.05 -1.29
C GLU A 94 -14.84 11.05 -2.42
N ASN A 95 -16.10 10.66 -2.60
CA ASN A 95 -16.52 9.65 -3.60
C ASN A 95 -16.08 9.92 -5.06
N LYS A 96 -15.80 11.17 -5.42
CA LYS A 96 -15.37 11.55 -6.77
C LYS A 96 -13.84 11.60 -6.93
N ASN A 97 -13.08 11.52 -5.84
CA ASN A 97 -11.63 11.69 -5.89
C ASN A 97 -10.91 10.34 -5.88
N ILE A 98 -10.88 9.69 -7.06
CA ILE A 98 -10.25 8.38 -7.25
C ILE A 98 -8.75 8.41 -6.92
N GLU A 99 -8.07 9.54 -7.14
CA GLU A 99 -6.64 9.69 -6.80
C GLU A 99 -6.38 9.45 -5.31
N ILE A 100 -7.26 9.94 -4.43
CA ILE A 100 -7.12 9.74 -2.99
C ILE A 100 -7.28 8.26 -2.64
N PHE A 101 -8.22 7.55 -3.28
CA PHE A 101 -8.33 6.10 -3.09
C PHE A 101 -7.02 5.40 -3.49
N ILE A 102 -6.48 5.72 -4.67
CA ILE A 102 -5.24 5.12 -5.17
C ILE A 102 -4.05 5.39 -4.24
N ILE A 103 -3.90 6.62 -3.74
CA ILE A 103 -2.80 6.97 -2.82
C ILE A 103 -2.88 6.13 -1.54
N ASN A 104 -4.08 5.95 -0.98
CA ASN A 104 -4.26 5.13 0.21
C ASN A 104 -4.04 3.64 -0.07
N ILE A 105 -4.48 3.14 -1.22
CA ILE A 105 -4.24 1.75 -1.63
C ILE A 105 -2.73 1.49 -1.76
N LYS A 106 -1.99 2.35 -2.47
CA LYS A 106 -0.52 2.25 -2.61
C LYS A 106 0.19 2.21 -1.25
N LEU A 107 -0.26 3.04 -0.32
CA LEU A 107 0.29 3.08 1.04
C LEU A 107 0.07 1.76 1.79
N LEU A 108 -1.12 1.18 1.67
CA LEU A 108 -1.53 -0.01 2.41
C LEU A 108 -1.07 -1.33 1.76
N ILE A 109 -0.83 -1.36 0.45
CA ILE A 109 -0.23 -2.50 -0.28
C ILE A 109 1.14 -2.92 0.32
N THR A 110 1.80 -2.02 1.06
CA THR A 110 3.03 -2.34 1.80
C THR A 110 2.83 -3.39 2.90
N SER A 111 1.59 -3.70 3.31
CA SER A 111 1.30 -4.84 4.17
C SER A 111 1.39 -6.14 3.37
N LYS A 112 2.34 -7.02 3.71
CA LYS A 112 2.50 -8.35 3.11
C LYS A 112 1.46 -9.37 3.58
N ASP A 113 0.41 -8.93 4.28
CA ASP A 113 -0.61 -9.83 4.82
C ASP A 113 -1.72 -10.08 3.80
N ASN A 114 -2.03 -11.36 3.58
CA ASN A 114 -2.99 -11.79 2.59
C ASN A 114 -4.41 -11.29 2.90
N SER A 115 -4.80 -11.17 4.17
CA SER A 115 -6.17 -10.79 4.53
C SER A 115 -6.45 -9.33 4.17
N CYS A 116 -5.52 -8.42 4.46
CA CYS A 116 -5.67 -7.02 4.09
C CYS A 116 -5.47 -6.79 2.58
N LEU A 117 -4.61 -7.56 1.91
CA LEU A 117 -4.50 -7.54 0.44
C LEU A 117 -5.80 -7.95 -0.25
N LEU A 118 -6.51 -8.97 0.25
CA LEU A 118 -7.82 -9.37 -0.27
C LEU A 118 -8.92 -8.34 -0.02
N GLU A 119 -8.82 -7.54 1.03
CA GLU A 119 -9.74 -6.42 1.25
C GLU A 119 -9.46 -5.29 0.26
N LEU A 120 -8.18 -4.96 0.05
CA LEU A 120 -7.77 -3.95 -0.92
C LEU A 120 -8.15 -4.33 -2.34
N SER A 121 -8.08 -5.62 -2.74
CA SER A 121 -8.50 -6.05 -4.08
C SER A 121 -9.99 -5.79 -4.31
N LYS A 122 -10.86 -6.12 -3.36
CA LYS A 122 -12.30 -5.84 -3.42
C LYS A 122 -12.61 -4.34 -3.53
N ILE A 123 -11.79 -3.50 -2.91
CA ILE A 123 -11.93 -2.04 -3.01
C ILE A 123 -11.52 -1.56 -4.40
N CYS A 124 -10.39 -2.04 -4.94
CA CYS A 124 -9.97 -1.76 -6.31
C CYS A 124 -11.05 -2.18 -7.33
N GLU A 125 -11.60 -3.38 -7.21
CA GLU A 125 -12.66 -3.88 -8.09
C GLU A 125 -13.90 -2.97 -8.08
N LYS A 126 -14.33 -2.50 -6.91
CA LYS A 126 -15.44 -1.54 -6.79
C LYS A 126 -15.13 -0.21 -7.47
N ILE A 127 -13.90 0.28 -7.37
CA ILE A 127 -13.48 1.52 -8.04
C ILE A 127 -13.51 1.34 -9.56
N ILE A 128 -12.98 0.21 -10.06
CA ILE A 128 -12.95 -0.12 -11.50
C ILE A 128 -14.38 -0.23 -12.06
N GLN A 129 -15.31 -0.83 -11.31
CA GLN A 129 -16.73 -0.93 -11.72
C GLN A 129 -17.41 0.43 -11.80
N ASN A 130 -17.04 1.37 -10.92
CA ASN A 130 -17.63 2.70 -10.91
C ASN A 130 -17.03 3.64 -11.96
N ASP A 131 -15.76 3.44 -12.33
CA ASP A 131 -15.08 4.31 -13.29
C ASP A 131 -14.08 3.51 -14.15
N THR A 132 -14.55 3.07 -15.32
CA THR A 132 -13.82 2.17 -16.23
C THR A 132 -12.75 2.88 -17.06
N ASN A 133 -12.73 4.21 -17.06
CA ASN A 133 -11.81 5.00 -17.90
C ASN A 133 -10.43 5.18 -17.27
N ILE A 134 -10.26 4.84 -15.99
CA ILE A 134 -9.02 5.03 -15.27
C ILE A 134 -8.30 3.69 -15.16
N SER A 135 -7.10 3.62 -15.76
CA SER A 135 -6.24 2.44 -15.76
C SER A 135 -5.48 2.24 -14.44
N GLU A 136 -5.30 3.30 -13.65
CA GLU A 136 -4.50 3.27 -12.42
C GLU A 136 -5.03 2.29 -11.35
N PRO A 137 -6.34 2.22 -11.05
CA PRO A 137 -6.90 1.17 -10.19
C PRO A 137 -6.61 -0.25 -10.69
N ILE A 138 -6.62 -0.47 -12.01
CA ILE A 138 -6.36 -1.78 -12.63
C ILE A 138 -4.89 -2.18 -12.40
N ILE A 139 -3.96 -1.22 -12.52
CA ILE A 139 -2.53 -1.45 -12.21
C ILE A 139 -2.35 -1.81 -10.74
N GLN A 140 -3.03 -1.10 -9.82
CA GLN A 140 -2.95 -1.42 -8.39
C GLN A 140 -3.55 -2.79 -8.06
N LEU A 141 -4.64 -3.18 -8.73
CA LEU A 141 -5.19 -4.53 -8.60
C LEU A 141 -4.20 -5.60 -9.08
N GLY A 142 -3.51 -5.37 -10.20
CA GLY A 142 -2.42 -6.23 -10.66
C GLY A 142 -1.28 -6.37 -9.64
N ASN A 143 -0.87 -5.26 -9.02
CA ASN A 143 0.15 -5.27 -7.97
C ASN A 143 -0.30 -6.10 -6.75
N ILE A 144 -1.57 -5.99 -6.35
CA ILE A 144 -2.14 -6.78 -5.24
C ILE A 144 -2.12 -8.27 -5.60
N PHE A 145 -2.52 -8.65 -6.81
CA PHE A 145 -2.49 -10.05 -7.24
C PHE A 145 -1.07 -10.63 -7.31
N LEU A 146 -0.08 -9.83 -7.71
CA LEU A 146 1.33 -10.26 -7.61
C LEU A 146 1.74 -10.58 -6.17
N LEU A 147 1.34 -9.75 -5.20
CA LEU A 147 1.65 -9.97 -3.79
C LEU A 147 0.91 -11.18 -3.22
N LEU A 148 -0.31 -11.45 -3.71
CA LEU A 148 -1.07 -12.67 -3.44
C LEU A 148 -0.54 -13.91 -4.19
N LYS A 149 0.54 -13.76 -4.97
CA LYS A 149 1.14 -14.80 -5.82
C LYS A 149 0.21 -15.34 -6.92
N ASN A 150 -0.86 -14.61 -7.26
CA ASN A 150 -1.75 -14.96 -8.36
C ASN A 150 -1.29 -14.28 -9.65
N CYS A 151 -0.26 -14.86 -10.29
CA CYS A 151 0.38 -14.27 -11.47
C CYS A 151 -0.57 -14.21 -12.68
N ASN A 152 -1.51 -15.16 -12.80
CA ASN A 152 -2.47 -15.22 -13.91
C ASN A 152 -3.43 -14.02 -13.89
N GLU A 153 -4.02 -13.74 -12.72
CA GLU A 153 -4.93 -12.59 -12.54
C GLU A 153 -4.18 -11.26 -12.65
N ALA A 154 -2.95 -11.20 -12.12
CA ALA A 154 -2.09 -10.02 -12.27
C ALA A 154 -1.79 -9.72 -13.75
N GLU A 155 -1.44 -10.74 -14.53
CA GLU A 155 -1.14 -10.58 -15.96
C GLU A 155 -2.36 -10.06 -16.73
N HIS A 156 -3.56 -10.57 -16.42
CA HIS A 156 -4.81 -10.08 -17.01
C HIS A 156 -5.03 -8.59 -16.71
N CYS A 157 -4.81 -8.17 -15.46
CA CYS A 157 -4.94 -6.77 -15.08
C CYS A 157 -3.95 -5.87 -15.85
N TYR A 158 -2.68 -6.27 -15.97
CA TYR A 158 -1.68 -5.50 -16.70
C TYR A 158 -1.95 -5.43 -18.20
N LYS A 159 -2.43 -6.52 -18.82
CA LYS A 159 -2.86 -6.53 -20.22
C LYS A 159 -4.01 -5.54 -20.45
N ASN A 160 -4.97 -5.48 -19.54
CA ASN A 160 -6.09 -4.55 -19.62
C ASN A 160 -5.66 -3.09 -19.41
N ALA A 161 -4.61 -2.85 -18.62
CA ALA A 161 -4.07 -1.52 -18.37
C ALA A 161 -3.10 -1.02 -19.46
N ILE A 162 -2.76 -1.81 -20.50
CA ILE A 162 -1.64 -1.54 -21.42
C ILE A 162 -1.75 -0.23 -22.21
N LYS A 163 -2.96 0.33 -22.34
CA LYS A 163 -3.23 1.62 -22.98
C LYS A 163 -2.99 2.82 -22.06
N SER A 164 -2.58 2.59 -20.81
CA SER A 164 -2.26 3.60 -19.81
C SER A 164 -0.93 4.30 -20.09
N ASP A 165 -0.81 5.54 -19.62
CA ASP A 165 0.45 6.29 -19.59
C ASP A 165 1.53 5.62 -18.72
N ASN A 166 1.13 4.78 -17.75
CA ASN A 166 2.03 4.06 -16.84
C ASN A 166 2.62 2.77 -17.44
N ARG A 167 3.04 2.83 -18.71
CA ARG A 167 3.47 1.67 -19.50
C ARG A 167 4.70 0.96 -18.93
N SER A 168 5.62 1.68 -18.30
CA SER A 168 6.83 1.11 -17.69
C SER A 168 6.50 0.19 -16.51
N LEU A 169 5.60 0.62 -15.62
CA LEU A 169 5.12 -0.17 -14.48
C LEU A 169 4.39 -1.43 -14.96
N ILE A 170 3.56 -1.29 -15.99
CA ILE A 170 2.83 -2.40 -16.60
C ILE A 170 3.78 -3.43 -17.22
N MET A 171 4.79 -2.97 -17.98
CA MET A 171 5.78 -3.85 -18.59
C MET A 171 6.62 -4.59 -17.55
N MET A 172 7.00 -3.92 -16.45
CA MET A 172 7.67 -4.57 -15.33
C MET A 172 6.79 -5.65 -14.68
N GLY A 173 5.51 -5.36 -14.44
CA GLY A 173 4.55 -6.34 -13.92
C GLY A 173 4.37 -7.56 -14.84
N LEU A 174 4.21 -7.34 -16.15
CA LEU A 174 4.11 -8.42 -17.15
C LEU A 174 5.38 -9.25 -17.23
N ALA A 175 6.55 -8.60 -17.25
CA ALA A 175 7.83 -9.30 -17.26
C ALA A 175 8.00 -10.17 -16.01
N TYR A 176 7.55 -9.68 -14.84
CA TYR A 176 7.56 -10.45 -13.60
C TYR A 176 6.64 -11.67 -13.68
N CYS A 177 5.39 -11.51 -14.14
CA CYS A 177 4.49 -12.66 -14.35
C CYS A 177 5.11 -13.72 -15.27
N GLN A 178 5.65 -13.30 -16.41
CA GLN A 178 6.29 -14.19 -17.39
C GLN A 178 7.54 -14.88 -16.85
N PHE A 179 8.31 -14.20 -16.00
CA PHE A 179 9.46 -14.80 -15.33
C PHE A 179 9.01 -15.92 -14.40
N MET A 180 8.00 -15.66 -13.57
CA MET A 180 7.46 -16.64 -12.62
C MET A 180 6.86 -17.86 -13.32
N GLU A 181 6.19 -17.69 -14.46
CA GLU A 181 5.70 -18.80 -15.30
C GLU A 181 6.82 -19.64 -15.92
N LYS A 182 7.93 -19.01 -16.31
CA LYS A 182 9.10 -19.68 -16.92
C LYS A 182 10.05 -20.34 -15.92
N THR A 183 9.80 -20.20 -14.62
CA THR A 183 10.44 -20.98 -13.55
C THR A 183 9.53 -22.11 -13.03
N PRO A 184 9.22 -23.16 -13.82
CA PRO A 184 8.70 -24.40 -13.26
C PRO A 184 9.89 -25.19 -12.69
N GLY A 185 10.24 -24.97 -11.42
CA GLY A 185 11.51 -25.52 -10.91
C GLY A 185 11.73 -25.49 -9.40
N SER A 186 10.70 -25.38 -8.56
CA SER A 186 10.83 -25.66 -7.12
C SER A 186 9.81 -26.69 -6.60
N SER A 187 9.09 -27.37 -7.49
CA SER A 187 8.30 -28.57 -7.17
C SER A 187 9.07 -29.88 -7.44
N ASP A 188 10.22 -29.83 -8.14
CA ASP A 188 10.85 -31.02 -8.71
C ASP A 188 12.30 -31.27 -8.21
N ILE A 189 12.74 -30.60 -7.14
CA ILE A 189 14.04 -30.87 -6.47
C ILE A 189 13.84 -31.57 -5.11
N ALA A 190 12.76 -32.34 -4.98
CA ALA A 190 12.56 -33.27 -3.88
C ALA A 190 12.12 -34.63 -4.43
N ASN A 191 13.05 -35.31 -5.11
CA ASN A 191 13.08 -36.76 -5.24
C ASN A 191 14.27 -37.29 -4.44
#